data_AF-A0A259DVN0-F1
#
_entry.id   AF-A0A259DVN0-F1
#
_cell.length_a   1.000
_cell.length_b   1.000
_cell.length_c   1.000
_cell.angle_alpha   90.00
_cell.angle_beta   90.00
_cell.angle_gamma   90.00
#
_symmetry.space_group_name_H-M   'P 1'
#
loop_
_entity.id
_entity.type
_entity.pdbx_description
1 polymer ?
#
loop_
_entity_poly.entity_id
_entity_poly.type
_entity_poly.pdbx_seq_one_letter_code
_entity_poly.pdbx_strand_id
1 'polypeptide(L)'
;MDSDDRGKLAIITTMLIDLLRDQSSEPVTEPVLTIEQLVTMAKAKIRARRRRQELFPGIQVADPAWDLLLELYINCAENRRISVTGLGLGANVPGATVLRWLAVFQESSLIVREPDPLDRRRIWVRLTDLGLERVAQGIAASQIPASATFNPSLAA
;
A
#
# COMPACT_ATOMS: atom_id res chain seq x y z
N MET A 1 -58.98 -7.73 27.14
CA MET A 1 -57.74 -8.08 26.42
C MET A 1 -57.39 -9.50 26.80
N ASP A 2 -57.78 -10.40 25.92
CA ASP A 2 -57.83 -11.85 26.15
C ASP A 2 -56.41 -12.41 26.30
N SER A 3 -56.26 -13.53 26.99
CA SER A 3 -54.95 -14.21 27.16
C SER A 3 -54.35 -14.61 25.80
N ASP A 4 -55.21 -14.85 24.82
CA ASP A 4 -54.86 -15.19 23.43
C ASP A 4 -54.30 -13.99 22.64
N ASP A 5 -54.80 -12.78 22.89
CA ASP A 5 -54.33 -11.54 22.24
C ASP A 5 -52.91 -11.16 22.67
N ARG A 6 -52.55 -11.41 23.94
CA ARG A 6 -51.20 -11.15 24.46
C ARG A 6 -50.16 -12.10 23.86
N GLY A 7 -50.53 -13.36 23.62
CA GLY A 7 -49.69 -14.34 22.96
C GLY A 7 -49.40 -13.95 21.50
N LYS A 8 -50.42 -13.52 20.77
CA LYS A 8 -50.28 -13.02 19.39
C LYS A 8 -49.43 -11.75 19.32
N LEU A 9 -49.60 -10.81 20.26
CA LEU A 9 -48.73 -9.62 20.35
C LEU A 9 -47.28 -9.99 20.62
N ALA A 10 -47.01 -10.95 21.52
CA ALA A 10 -45.66 -11.38 21.84
C ALA A 10 -44.95 -12.02 20.63
N ILE A 11 -45.68 -12.85 19.87
CA ILE A 11 -45.17 -13.49 18.65
C ILE A 11 -44.89 -12.44 17.57
N ILE A 12 -45.82 -11.51 17.32
CA ILE A 12 -45.62 -10.43 16.34
C ILE A 12 -44.44 -9.54 16.75
N THR A 13 -44.33 -9.20 18.03
CA THR A 13 -43.21 -8.38 18.54
C THR A 13 -41.88 -9.12 18.38
N THR A 14 -41.85 -10.44 18.61
CA THR A 14 -40.65 -11.27 18.41
C THR A 14 -40.28 -11.39 16.93
N MET A 15 -41.26 -11.66 16.05
CA MET A 15 -41.04 -11.72 14.60
C MET A 15 -40.61 -10.38 14.01
N LEU A 16 -41.12 -9.27 14.55
CA LEU A 16 -40.76 -7.91 14.11
C LEU A 16 -39.38 -7.51 14.62
N ILE A 17 -38.97 -7.97 15.81
CA ILE A 17 -37.59 -7.87 16.29
C ILE A 17 -36.65 -8.68 15.40
N ASP A 18 -36.98 -9.92 15.04
CA ASP A 18 -36.13 -10.77 14.19
C ASP A 18 -36.04 -10.24 12.75
N LEU A 19 -37.14 -9.70 12.20
CA LEU A 19 -37.18 -9.08 10.87
C LEU A 19 -36.42 -7.75 10.79
N LEU A 20 -36.38 -6.98 11.89
CA LEU A 20 -35.54 -5.78 11.99
C LEU A 20 -34.07 -6.10 12.28
N ARG A 21 -33.80 -7.24 12.93
CA ARG A 21 -32.43 -7.74 13.17
C ARG A 21 -31.72 -8.15 11.88
N ASP A 22 -32.46 -8.64 10.89
CA ASP A 22 -31.94 -9.03 9.57
C ASP A 22 -31.60 -7.83 8.67
N GLN A 23 -32.05 -6.61 9.01
CA GLN A 23 -31.82 -5.39 8.22
C GLN A 23 -30.84 -4.40 8.88
N SER A 24 -30.26 -4.74 10.03
CA SER A 24 -29.23 -3.90 10.65
C SER A 24 -28.00 -4.72 11.04
N SER A 25 -27.00 -4.61 10.16
CA SER A 25 -25.57 -4.92 10.34
C SER A 25 -25.08 -6.31 9.90
N GLU A 26 -25.05 -6.56 8.59
CA GLU A 26 -23.80 -7.09 8.01
C GLU A 26 -22.67 -6.17 8.49
N PRO A 27 -21.59 -6.65 9.13
CA PRO A 27 -20.45 -5.78 9.36
C PRO A 27 -20.00 -5.32 7.98
N VAL A 28 -20.10 -4.00 7.70
CA VAL A 28 -19.42 -3.36 6.58
C VAL A 28 -17.94 -3.59 6.84
N THR A 29 -17.48 -4.77 6.43
CA THR A 29 -16.08 -5.14 6.43
C THR A 29 -15.54 -4.33 5.27
N GLU A 30 -15.07 -3.13 5.55
CA GLU A 30 -14.19 -2.46 4.59
C GLU A 30 -13.17 -3.51 4.16
N PRO A 31 -13.03 -3.79 2.86
CA PRO A 31 -12.20 -4.89 2.40
C PRO A 31 -10.75 -4.61 2.83
N VAL A 32 -10.32 -5.28 3.90
CA VAL A 32 -8.96 -5.19 4.41
C VAL A 32 -8.05 -5.87 3.39
N LEU A 33 -7.17 -5.10 2.76
CA LEU A 33 -6.23 -5.63 1.79
C LEU A 33 -5.18 -6.50 2.47
N THR A 34 -4.91 -7.68 1.91
CA THR A 34 -3.87 -8.57 2.41
C THR A 34 -2.48 -8.06 2.02
N ILE A 35 -1.44 -8.50 2.75
CA ILE A 35 -0.03 -8.19 2.41
C ILE A 35 0.28 -8.61 0.98
N GLU A 36 -0.20 -9.78 0.54
CA GLU A 36 0.00 -10.28 -0.82
C GLU A 36 -0.62 -9.35 -1.87
N GLN A 37 -1.84 -8.84 -1.63
CA GLN A 37 -2.49 -7.87 -2.49
C GLN A 37 -1.69 -6.56 -2.55
N LEU A 38 -1.25 -6.04 -1.41
CA LEU A 38 -0.43 -4.83 -1.33
C LEU A 38 0.91 -4.98 -2.07
N VAL A 39 1.58 -6.12 -1.93
CA VAL A 39 2.82 -6.43 -2.67
C VAL A 39 2.55 -6.50 -4.17
N THR A 40 1.45 -7.13 -4.57
CA THR A 40 1.03 -7.21 -5.98
C THR A 40 0.79 -5.82 -6.56
N MET A 41 0.12 -4.95 -5.81
CA MET A 41 -0.11 -3.55 -6.17
C MET A 41 1.19 -2.75 -6.25
N ALA A 42 2.10 -2.91 -5.27
CA ALA A 42 3.42 -2.26 -5.28
C ALA A 42 4.21 -2.65 -6.54
N LYS A 43 4.26 -3.95 -6.87
CA LYS A 43 4.90 -4.46 -8.10
C LYS A 43 4.26 -3.89 -9.36
N ALA A 44 2.93 -3.78 -9.40
CA ALA A 44 2.21 -3.18 -10.53
C ALA A 44 2.58 -1.70 -10.72
N LYS A 45 2.71 -0.94 -9.63
CA LYS A 45 3.13 0.47 -9.67
C LYS A 45 4.55 0.64 -10.21
N ILE A 46 5.49 -0.17 -9.74
CA ILE A 46 6.87 -0.18 -10.26
C ILE A 46 6.88 -0.49 -11.76
N ARG A 47 6.11 -1.49 -12.21
CA ARG A 47 6.00 -1.82 -13.65
C ARG A 47 5.43 -0.67 -14.47
N ALA A 48 4.34 -0.04 -14.01
CA ALA A 48 3.73 1.10 -14.68
C ALA A 48 4.71 2.28 -14.81
N ARG A 49 5.49 2.56 -13.77
CA ARG A 49 6.55 3.57 -13.83
C ARG A 49 7.61 3.22 -14.87
N ARG A 50 8.15 1.99 -14.84
CA ARG A 50 9.20 1.58 -15.80
C ARG A 50 8.73 1.77 -17.24
N ARG A 51 7.47 1.42 -17.53
CA ARG A 51 6.85 1.66 -18.84
C ARG A 51 6.75 3.14 -19.19
N ARG A 52 6.46 4.03 -18.24
CA ARG A 52 6.53 5.49 -18.49
C ARG A 52 7.95 5.93 -18.80
N GLN A 53 8.94 5.45 -18.05
CA GLN A 53 10.34 5.83 -18.25
C GLN A 53 10.89 5.42 -19.63
N GLU A 54 10.43 4.30 -20.19
CA GLU A 54 10.77 3.84 -21.55
C GLU A 54 10.30 4.84 -22.63
N LEU A 55 9.23 5.59 -22.38
CA LEU A 55 8.70 6.59 -23.31
C LEU A 55 9.52 7.89 -23.33
N PHE A 56 10.35 8.13 -22.31
CA PHE A 56 11.11 9.38 -22.15
C PHE A 56 12.60 9.08 -21.94
N PRO A 57 13.31 8.58 -22.98
CA PRO A 57 14.74 8.29 -22.86
C PRO A 57 15.52 9.56 -22.52
N GLY A 58 16.42 9.47 -21.54
CA GLY A 58 17.27 10.58 -21.09
C GLY A 58 16.61 11.59 -20.14
N ILE A 59 15.32 11.43 -19.83
CA ILE A 59 14.59 12.32 -18.90
C ILE A 59 14.07 11.47 -17.74
N GLN A 60 14.39 11.84 -16.50
CA GLN A 60 13.88 11.11 -15.32
C GLN A 60 12.39 11.43 -15.10
N VAL A 61 11.52 10.46 -15.34
CA VAL A 61 10.06 10.60 -15.15
C VAL A 61 9.60 9.62 -14.07
N ALA A 62 9.98 9.93 -12.82
CA ALA A 62 9.76 9.07 -11.65
C ALA A 62 9.45 9.89 -10.40
N ASP A 63 8.97 9.21 -9.36
CA ASP A 63 8.98 9.70 -7.98
C ASP A 63 10.00 8.88 -7.19
N PRO A 64 11.28 9.31 -7.15
CA PRO A 64 12.33 8.52 -6.54
C PRO A 64 12.08 8.20 -5.07
N ALA A 65 11.35 9.04 -4.33
CA ALA A 65 11.04 8.77 -2.93
C ALA A 65 10.11 7.57 -2.81
N TRP A 66 8.99 7.63 -3.53
CA TRP A 66 7.98 6.58 -3.50
C TRP A 66 8.51 5.26 -4.05
N ASP A 67 9.31 5.31 -5.10
CA ASP A 67 9.93 4.13 -5.70
C ASP A 67 10.84 3.37 -4.74
N LEU A 68 11.63 4.08 -3.94
CA LEU A 68 12.48 3.47 -2.92
C LEU A 68 11.65 2.84 -1.81
N LEU A 69 10.57 3.49 -1.38
CA LEU A 69 9.66 2.96 -0.36
C LEU A 69 8.94 1.69 -0.84
N LEU A 70 8.48 1.64 -2.08
CA LEU A 70 7.87 0.46 -2.67
C LEU A 70 8.85 -0.72 -2.76
N GLU A 71 10.10 -0.46 -3.18
CA GLU A 71 11.13 -1.50 -3.26
C GLU A 71 11.48 -2.06 -1.86
N LEU A 72 11.62 -1.18 -0.86
CA LEU A 72 11.80 -1.59 0.54
C LEU A 72 10.63 -2.41 1.05
N TYR A 73 9.38 -2.01 0.74
CA TYR A 73 8.17 -2.72 1.14
C TYR A 73 8.12 -4.14 0.57
N ILE A 74 8.40 -4.29 -0.74
CA ILE A 74 8.42 -5.62 -1.39
C ILE A 74 9.48 -6.52 -0.76
N ASN A 75 10.70 -6.01 -0.56
CA ASN A 75 11.78 -6.82 0.04
C ASN A 75 11.44 -7.21 1.50
N CYS A 76 10.84 -6.31 2.27
CA CYS A 76 10.39 -6.62 3.62
C CYS A 76 9.31 -7.71 3.65
N ALA A 77 8.29 -7.60 2.80
CA ALA A 77 7.21 -8.59 2.72
C ALA A 77 7.70 -9.97 2.26
N GLU A 78 8.79 -10.02 1.50
CA GLU A 78 9.44 -11.26 1.05
C GLU A 78 10.52 -11.76 2.03
N ASN A 79 10.65 -11.16 3.22
CA ASN A 79 11.70 -11.47 4.21
C ASN A 79 13.13 -11.38 3.65
N ARG A 80 13.36 -10.49 2.68
CA ARG A 80 14.66 -10.25 2.05
C ARG A 80 15.30 -8.98 2.60
N ARG A 81 16.62 -9.02 2.85
CA ARG A 81 17.41 -7.83 3.16
C ARG A 81 17.86 -7.16 1.87
N ILE A 82 17.89 -5.83 1.84
CA ILE A 82 18.38 -5.04 0.71
C ILE A 82 19.42 -4.03 1.16
N SER A 83 20.53 -3.94 0.43
CA SER A 83 21.58 -2.96 0.70
C SER A 83 21.25 -1.62 0.05
N VAL A 84 21.89 -0.52 0.49
CA VAL A 84 21.73 0.80 -0.15
C VAL A 84 21.98 0.75 -1.66
N THR A 85 23.03 0.07 -2.10
CA THR A 85 23.34 -0.08 -3.53
C THR A 85 22.29 -0.92 -4.24
N GLY A 86 21.88 -2.04 -3.66
CA GLY A 86 20.83 -2.90 -4.23
C GLY A 86 19.49 -2.18 -4.35
N LEU A 87 19.16 -1.35 -3.37
CA LEU A 87 17.95 -0.53 -3.36
C LEU A 87 17.94 0.47 -4.52
N GLY A 88 19.04 1.18 -4.76
CA GLY A 88 19.17 2.08 -5.91
C GLY A 88 19.01 1.37 -7.25
N LEU A 89 19.61 0.18 -7.39
CA LEU A 89 19.47 -0.64 -8.59
C LEU A 89 18.03 -1.13 -8.80
N GLY A 90 17.39 -1.68 -7.77
CA GLY A 90 16.01 -2.19 -7.85
C GLY A 90 14.99 -1.09 -8.18
N ALA A 91 15.14 0.05 -7.51
CA ALA A 91 14.29 1.22 -7.71
C ALA A 91 14.68 2.06 -8.95
N ASN A 92 15.76 1.74 -9.67
CA ASN A 92 16.30 2.56 -10.77
C ASN A 92 16.45 4.04 -10.38
N VAL A 93 17.15 4.29 -9.25
CA VAL A 93 17.41 5.62 -8.69
C VAL A 93 18.93 5.80 -8.51
N PRO A 94 19.52 6.92 -8.98
CA PRO A 94 20.96 7.18 -8.80
C PRO A 94 21.40 7.19 -7.32
N GLY A 95 22.59 6.69 -7.04
CA GLY A 95 23.07 6.49 -5.66
C GLY A 95 23.04 7.74 -4.77
N ALA A 96 23.45 8.91 -5.29
CA ALA A 96 23.37 10.16 -4.54
C ALA A 96 21.91 10.54 -4.17
N THR A 97 20.98 10.28 -5.08
CA THR A 97 19.54 10.49 -4.87
C THR A 97 18.98 9.51 -3.82
N VAL A 98 19.43 8.25 -3.83
CA VAL A 98 19.09 7.27 -2.79
C VAL A 98 19.55 7.78 -1.43
N LEU A 99 20.82 8.14 -1.29
CA LEU A 99 21.39 8.58 -0.01
C LEU A 99 20.65 9.80 0.56
N ARG A 100 20.29 10.77 -0.30
CA ARG A 100 19.48 11.93 0.09
C ARG A 100 18.13 11.49 0.67
N TRP A 101 17.39 10.64 -0.04
CA TRP A 101 16.07 10.20 0.42
C TRP A 101 16.13 9.32 1.66
N LEU A 102 17.11 8.41 1.74
CA LEU A 102 17.28 7.61 2.95
C LEU A 102 17.54 8.50 4.17
N ALA A 103 18.17 9.67 4.01
CA ALA A 103 18.40 10.59 5.15
C ALA A 103 17.06 11.14 5.65
N VAL A 104 16.25 11.67 4.74
CA VAL A 104 14.89 12.15 5.02
C VAL A 104 14.01 11.06 5.66
N PHE A 105 14.05 9.84 5.13
CA PHE A 105 13.26 8.73 5.67
C PHE A 105 13.71 8.29 7.06
N GLN A 106 15.02 8.33 7.32
CA GLN A 106 15.58 7.99 8.63
C GLN A 106 15.25 9.07 9.67
N GLU A 107 15.37 10.35 9.32
CA GLU A 107 14.94 11.48 10.15
C GLU A 107 13.44 11.40 10.49
N SER A 108 12.63 10.90 9.54
CA SER A 108 11.20 10.66 9.72
C SER A 108 10.85 9.32 10.38
N SER A 109 11.86 8.56 10.86
CA SER A 109 11.68 7.24 11.50
C SER A 109 10.95 6.19 10.65
N LEU A 110 10.98 6.32 9.32
CA LEU A 110 10.35 5.37 8.39
C LEU A 110 11.25 4.18 8.07
N ILE A 111 12.57 4.35 8.22
CA ILE A 111 13.56 3.31 7.97
C ILE A 111 14.58 3.22 9.10
N VAL A 112 15.28 2.09 9.13
CA VAL A 112 16.54 1.95 9.84
C VAL A 112 17.64 1.49 8.90
N ARG A 113 18.88 1.90 9.20
CA ARG A 113 20.08 1.47 8.49
C ARG A 113 20.99 0.71 9.42
N GLU A 114 21.52 -0.41 8.94
CA GLU A 114 22.40 -1.28 9.70
C GLU A 114 23.68 -1.54 8.91
N PRO A 115 24.86 -1.22 9.46
CA PRO A 115 26.11 -1.60 8.82
C PRO A 115 26.23 -3.13 8.78
N ASP A 116 26.79 -3.68 7.70
CA ASP A 116 27.08 -5.10 7.65
C ASP A 116 28.34 -5.42 8.48
N PRO A 117 28.26 -6.31 9.49
CA PRO A 117 29.42 -6.66 10.31
C PRO A 117 30.54 -7.36 9.52
N LEU A 118 30.22 -7.96 8.37
CA LEU A 118 31.18 -8.68 7.52
C LEU A 118 31.74 -7.80 6.39
N ASP A 119 31.12 -6.65 6.10
CA ASP A 119 31.52 -5.77 5.01
C ASP A 119 31.20 -4.30 5.32
N ARG A 120 32.23 -3.53 5.69
CA ARG A 120 32.10 -2.10 6.04
C ARG A 120 31.60 -1.21 4.90
N ARG A 121 31.61 -1.69 3.65
CA ARG A 121 31.10 -0.94 2.48
C ARG A 121 29.59 -1.12 2.31
N ARG A 122 29.01 -2.13 2.95
CA ARG A 122 27.62 -2.51 2.79
C ARG A 122 26.80 -2.04 3.98
N ILE A 123 25.71 -1.37 3.65
CA ILE A 123 24.72 -0.89 4.60
C ILE A 123 23.40 -1.51 4.21
N TRP A 124 22.80 -2.26 5.13
CA TRP A 124 21.46 -2.81 5.02
C TRP A 124 20.42 -1.75 5.38
N VAL A 125 19.28 -1.78 4.69
CA VAL A 125 18.17 -0.86 4.94
C VAL A 125 16.89 -1.66 5.03
N ARG A 126 16.04 -1.32 6.00
CA ARG A 126 14.67 -1.86 6.13
C ARG A 126 13.70 -0.79 6.62
N LEU A 127 12.42 -0.99 6.33
CA LEU A 127 11.35 -0.19 6.92
C LEU A 127 11.26 -0.47 8.43
N THR A 128 10.84 0.55 9.17
CA THR A 128 10.28 0.38 10.52
C THR A 128 8.83 -0.09 10.44
N ASP A 129 8.22 -0.43 11.57
CA ASP A 129 6.79 -0.76 11.63
C ASP A 129 5.93 0.43 11.15
N LEU A 130 6.31 1.65 11.55
CA LEU A 130 5.69 2.89 11.05
C LEU A 130 5.87 3.04 9.53
N GLY A 131 7.07 2.78 9.02
CA GLY A 131 7.34 2.81 7.59
C GLY A 131 6.49 1.82 6.80
N LEU A 132 6.35 0.59 7.31
CA LEU A 132 5.51 -0.44 6.71
C LEU A 132 4.04 0.00 6.65
N GLU A 133 3.51 0.49 7.75
CA GLU A 133 2.12 0.95 7.84
C GLU A 133 1.84 2.10 6.85
N ARG A 134 2.71 3.11 6.83
CA ARG A 134 2.54 4.29 5.95
C ARG A 134 2.62 3.94 4.47
N VAL A 135 3.54 3.04 4.11
CA VAL A 135 3.66 2.58 2.72
C VAL A 135 2.47 1.73 2.32
N ALA A 136 1.98 0.83 3.19
CA ALA A 136 0.76 0.06 2.96
C ALA A 136 -0.45 0.98 2.72
N GLN A 137 -0.64 2.00 3.56
CA GLN A 137 -1.69 3.01 3.38
C GLN A 137 -1.55 3.75 2.05
N GLY A 138 -0.35 4.17 1.67
CA GLY A 138 -0.10 4.85 0.38
C GLY A 138 -0.36 3.97 -0.84
N ILE A 139 -0.03 2.68 -0.75
CA ILE A 139 -0.35 1.69 -1.80
C ILE A 139 -1.87 1.56 -1.96
N ALA A 140 -2.59 1.44 -0.83
CA ALA A 140 -4.04 1.28 -0.80
C ALA A 140 -4.79 2.53 -1.30
N ALA A 141 -4.34 3.73 -0.90
CA ALA A 141 -4.98 5.00 -1.26
C ALA A 141 -4.93 5.33 -2.76
N SER A 142 -4.02 4.68 -3.50
CA SER A 142 -3.81 4.95 -4.92
C SER A 142 -4.75 4.19 -5.86
N GLN A 143 -5.96 3.84 -5.41
CA GLN A 143 -7.01 3.28 -6.28
C GLN A 143 -7.52 4.37 -7.22
N ILE A 144 -7.19 4.26 -8.51
CA ILE A 144 -7.91 4.99 -9.56
C ILE A 144 -9.05 4.06 -10.01
N PRO A 145 -10.33 4.48 -10.00
CA PRO A 145 -11.39 3.66 -10.58
C PRO A 145 -11.06 3.34 -12.03
N ALA A 146 -11.22 2.08 -12.42
CA ALA A 146 -10.76 1.50 -13.69
C ALA A 146 -11.38 2.12 -14.97
N SER A 147 -12.20 3.16 -14.85
CA SER A 147 -12.98 3.78 -15.93
C SER A 147 -12.46 5.16 -16.37
N ALA A 148 -11.15 5.43 -16.24
CA ALA A 148 -10.56 6.64 -16.82
C ALA A 148 -10.06 6.36 -18.24
N THR A 149 -10.95 6.41 -19.23
CA THR A 149 -10.55 6.38 -20.65
C THR A 149 -9.93 7.73 -21.02
N PHE A 150 -8.64 7.71 -21.37
CA PHE A 150 -7.96 8.89 -21.92
C PHE A 150 -8.46 9.15 -23.36
N ASN A 151 -9.12 10.28 -23.59
CA ASN A 151 -9.51 10.73 -24.93
C ASN A 151 -8.50 11.79 -25.44
N PRO A 152 -7.59 11.44 -26.38
CA PRO A 152 -6.56 12.36 -26.86
C PRO A 152 -7.08 13.50 -27.76
N SER A 153 -8.36 13.49 -28.18
CA SER A 153 -8.88 14.48 -29.13
C SER A 153 -9.24 15.86 -28.53
N LEU A 154 -9.06 16.05 -27.21
CA LEU A 154 -9.34 17.30 -26.51
C LEU A 154 -8.10 18.17 -26.23
N ALA A 155 -6.92 17.78 -26.74
CA ALA A 155 -5.67 18.52 -26.60
C ALA A 155 -5.33 19.37 -27.85
N ALA A 156 -6.33 20.04 -28.43
CA ALA A 156 -6.18 20.99 -29.53
C ALA A 156 -6.01 22.42 -29.01
#